data_AF-A0AA43GR36-F1
#
_entry.id   AF-A0AA43GR36-F1
#
_cell.length_a   1.000
_cell.length_b   1.000
_cell.length_c   1.000
_cell.angle_alpha   90.00
_cell.angle_beta   90.00
_cell.angle_gamma   90.00
#
_symmetry.space_group_name_H-M   'P 1'
#
loop_
_entity.id
_entity.type
_entity.pdbx_description
1 polymer ?
#
loop_
_entity_poly.entity_id
_entity_poly.type
_entity_poly.pdbx_seq_one_letter_code
_entity_poly.pdbx_strand_id
1 'polypeptide(L)'
;MNPEHSETYINHPTWGLLYRICMVDDNQDLFTTLYAQRLFFLVINETKGIKFQPIGRTEARMLLENRLRTLRRNGSSQEYDQLQSVFQRTFQ
;
A
#
# COMPACT_ATOMS: atom_id res chain seq x y z
N MET A 1 17.94 13.01 2.70
CA MET A 1 16.47 13.08 2.62
C MET A 1 16.02 11.94 1.72
N ASN A 2 15.47 10.86 2.29
CA ASN A 2 14.99 9.73 1.51
C ASN A 2 13.66 10.13 0.83
N PRO A 3 13.51 9.97 -0.50
CA PRO A 3 12.27 10.29 -1.21
C PRO A 3 11.11 9.30 -0.93
N GLU A 4 11.37 8.17 -0.28
CA GLU A 4 10.37 7.14 0.06
C GLU A 4 9.38 7.54 1.18
N HIS A 5 9.57 8.71 1.81
CA HIS A 5 8.74 9.21 2.92
C HIS A 5 7.53 10.04 2.49
N SER A 6 7.17 10.03 1.20
CA SER A 6 6.08 10.87 0.69
C SER A 6 4.73 10.14 0.79
N GLU A 7 3.79 10.73 1.53
CA GLU A 7 2.39 10.32 1.45
C GLU A 7 1.94 10.39 -0.01
N THR A 8 1.62 9.22 -0.58
CA THR A 8 1.31 9.10 -2.00
C THR A 8 -0.18 8.87 -2.15
N TYR A 9 -0.81 9.71 -2.96
CA TYR A 9 -2.25 9.66 -3.20
C TYR A 9 -2.52 9.57 -4.70
N ILE A 10 -3.57 8.85 -5.06
CA ILE A 10 -4.06 8.75 -6.44
C ILE A 10 -5.59 8.84 -6.47
N ASN A 11 -6.15 9.36 -7.55
CA ASN A 11 -7.60 9.38 -7.74
C ASN A 11 -8.06 8.11 -8.47
N HIS A 12 -8.95 7.37 -7.83
CA HIS A 12 -9.73 6.31 -8.46
C HIS A 12 -11.00 6.90 -9.10
N PRO A 13 -11.36 6.53 -10.35
CA PRO A 13 -12.55 7.04 -11.04
C PRO A 13 -13.86 6.96 -10.24
N THR A 14 -14.08 5.83 -9.56
CA THR A 14 -15.28 5.57 -8.75
C THR A 14 -15.16 5.98 -7.28
N TRP A 15 -14.06 5.62 -6.60
CA TRP A 15 -13.95 5.75 -5.13
C TRP A 15 -13.18 6.99 -4.67
N GLY A 16 -12.76 7.85 -5.60
CA GLY A 16 -12.04 9.08 -5.30
C GLY A 16 -10.63 8.80 -4.77
N LEU A 17 -10.20 9.59 -3.78
CA LEU A 17 -8.82 9.58 -3.31
C LEU A 17 -8.45 8.26 -2.60
N LEU A 18 -7.39 7.63 -3.09
CA LEU A 18 -6.75 6.49 -2.47
C LEU A 18 -5.42 6.91 -1.85
N TYR A 19 -5.07 6.29 -0.72
CA TYR A 19 -3.80 6.46 -0.04
C TYR A 19 -2.92 5.22 -0.21
N ARG A 20 -1.64 5.41 -0.53
CA ARG A 20 -0.67 4.32 -0.66
C ARG A 20 -0.30 3.80 0.70
N ILE A 21 -0.53 2.51 0.93
CA ILE A 21 -0.16 1.80 2.14
C ILE A 21 1.32 1.40 2.07
N CYS A 22 1.74 0.73 0.98
CA CYS A 22 3.12 0.35 0.77
C CYS A 22 3.38 0.00 -0.70
N MET A 23 4.66 -0.03 -1.05
CA MET A 23 5.14 -0.63 -2.28
C MET A 23 5.27 -2.14 -2.10
N VAL A 24 4.66 -2.90 -3.01
CA VAL A 24 4.71 -4.38 -3.01
C VAL A 24 5.89 -4.85 -3.87
N ASP A 25 6.07 -4.22 -5.03
CA ASP A 25 7.13 -4.50 -6.01
C ASP A 25 7.41 -3.24 -6.86
N ASP A 26 8.42 -3.25 -7.73
CA ASP A 26 8.90 -2.11 -8.52
C ASP A 26 7.79 -1.34 -9.28
N ASN A 27 6.76 -2.06 -9.74
CA ASN A 27 5.64 -1.47 -10.50
C ASN A 27 4.28 -1.67 -9.81
N GLN A 28 4.27 -2.10 -8.54
CA GLN A 28 3.05 -2.50 -7.85
C GLN A 28 2.98 -1.90 -6.45
N ASP A 29 1.94 -1.11 -6.23
CA ASP A 29 1.68 -0.43 -4.97
C ASP A 29 0.33 -0.86 -4.41
N LEU A 30 0.24 -1.02 -3.09
CA LEU A 30 -1.02 -1.26 -2.41
C LEU A 30 -1.63 0.06 -1.95
N PHE A 31 -2.89 0.27 -2.32
CA PHE A 31 -3.68 1.44 -1.94
C PHE A 31 -4.95 1.07 -1.19
N THR A 32 -5.48 2.01 -0.40
CA THR A 32 -6.80 1.92 0.23
C THR A 32 -7.58 3.22 0.12
N THR A 33 -8.91 3.10 0.13
CA THR A 33 -9.84 4.23 0.11
C THR A 33 -9.80 5.02 1.41
N LEU A 34 -9.82 6.35 1.33
CA LEU A 34 -9.95 7.23 2.50
C LEU A 34 -11.42 7.46 2.92
N TYR A 35 -12.34 7.45 1.96
CA TYR A 35 -13.73 7.91 2.18
C TYR A 35 -14.79 6.80 2.13
N ALA A 36 -14.40 5.55 1.89
CA ALA A 36 -15.32 4.40 1.76
C ALA A 36 -15.08 3.35 2.86
N GLN A 37 -15.94 2.32 2.91
CA GLN A 37 -15.78 1.13 3.77
C GLN A 37 -14.56 0.30 3.33
N ARG A 38 -13.36 0.83 3.58
CA ARG A 38 -12.02 0.25 3.42
C ARG A 38 -11.90 -0.79 2.31
N LEU A 39 -11.94 -0.31 1.07
CA LEU A 39 -11.56 -1.10 -0.10
C LEU A 39 -10.04 -1.06 -0.30
N PHE A 40 -9.51 -2.10 -0.93
CA PHE A 40 -8.08 -2.25 -1.19
C PHE A 40 -7.85 -2.46 -2.68
N PHE A 41 -6.80 -1.84 -3.20
CA PHE A 41 -6.44 -1.90 -4.61
C PHE A 41 -4.96 -2.16 -4.76
N LEU A 42 -4.62 -3.17 -5.54
CA LEU A 42 -3.28 -3.30 -6.10
C LEU A 42 -3.22 -2.43 -7.36
N VAL A 43 -2.34 -1.44 -7.32
CA VAL A 43 -2.20 -0.45 -8.38
C VAL A 43 -0.94 -0.78 -9.15
N ILE A 44 -1.12 -1.11 -10.42
CA ILE A 44 -0.05 -1.56 -11.30
C ILE A 44 0.22 -0.44 -12.31
N ASN A 45 1.46 0.03 -12.33
CA ASN A 45 1.93 1.00 -13.32
C ASN A 45 2.30 0.25 -14.60
N GLU A 46 1.46 0.36 -15.63
CA GLU A 46 1.71 -0.21 -16.96
C GLU A 46 2.16 0.89 -17.94
N THR A 47 2.81 0.50 -19.05
CA THR A 47 3.28 1.45 -20.08
C THR A 47 2.18 2.30 -20.70
N LYS A 48 0.92 1.83 -20.65
CA LYS A 48 -0.26 2.50 -21.22
C LYS A 48 -1.14 3.20 -20.18
N GLY A 49 -0.80 3.13 -18.89
CA GLY A 49 -1.59 3.76 -17.84
C GLY A 49 -1.55 3.01 -16.51
N ILE A 50 -2.49 3.35 -15.63
CA ILE A 50 -2.58 2.80 -14.29
C ILE A 50 -3.75 1.83 -14.24
N LYS A 51 -3.51 0.61 -13.77
CA LYS A 51 -4.54 -0.40 -13.56
C LYS A 51 -4.86 -0.52 -12.07
N PHE A 52 -6.14 -0.42 -11.73
CA PHE A 52 -6.63 -0.62 -10.36
C PHE A 52 -7.23 -2.02 -10.25
N GLN A 53 -6.53 -2.93 -9.57
CA GLN A 53 -7.04 -4.27 -9.30
C GLN A 53 -7.62 -4.31 -7.87
N PRO A 54 -8.94 -4.48 -7.70
CA PRO A 54 -9.53 -4.63 -6.38
C PRO A 54 -9.06 -5.95 -5.75
N ILE A 55 -8.70 -5.91 -4.47
CA ILE A 55 -8.31 -7.08 -3.70
C ILE A 55 -9.08 -7.15 -2.37
N GLY A 56 -9.19 -8.36 -1.84
CA GLY A 56 -9.85 -8.59 -0.55
C GLY A 56 -9.02 -8.08 0.64
N ARG A 57 -9.68 -7.76 1.75
CA ARG A 57 -9.02 -7.35 3.01
C ARG A 57 -7.99 -8.39 3.49
N THR A 58 -8.30 -9.67 3.38
CA THR A 58 -7.39 -10.76 3.79
C THR A 58 -6.13 -10.78 2.93
N GLU A 59 -6.28 -10.65 1.62
CA GLU A 59 -5.15 -10.62 0.68
C GLU A 59 -4.27 -9.39 0.92
N ALA A 60 -4.89 -8.20 1.06
CA ALA A 60 -4.18 -6.95 1.39
C ALA A 60 -3.38 -7.07 2.71
N ARG A 61 -3.97 -7.71 3.72
CA ARG A 61 -3.30 -7.98 4.99
C ARG A 61 -2.08 -8.89 4.80
N MET A 62 -2.23 -9.98 4.05
CA MET A 62 -1.14 -10.92 3.80
C MET A 62 0.03 -10.27 3.04
N LEU A 63 -0.27 -9.40 2.07
CA LEU A 63 0.75 -8.63 1.34
C LEU A 63 1.56 -7.73 2.30
N LEU A 64 0.89 -7.02 3.20
CA LEU A 64 1.57 -6.18 4.19
C LEU A 64 2.41 -6.99 5.18
N GLU A 65 1.89 -8.10 5.68
CA GLU A 65 2.63 -8.98 6.58
C GLU A 65 3.88 -9.55 5.90
N ASN A 66 3.79 -9.91 4.62
CA ASN A 66 4.94 -10.31 3.82
C ASN A 66 5.98 -9.19 3.70
N ARG A 67 5.56 -7.96 3.39
CA ARG A 67 6.47 -6.80 3.30
C ARG A 67 7.14 -6.51 4.64
N LEU A 68 6.39 -6.51 5.75
CA LEU A 68 6.95 -6.35 7.10
C LEU A 68 8.00 -7.43 7.41
N ARG A 69 7.74 -8.70 7.06
CA ARG A 69 8.72 -9.79 7.21
C ARG A 69 9.98 -9.58 6.39
N THR A 70 9.89 -8.98 5.21
CA THR A 70 11.04 -8.66 4.35
C THR A 70 11.84 -7.50 4.94
N LEU A 71 11.19 -6.40 5.32
CA LEU A 71 11.85 -5.23 5.94
C LEU A 71 12.62 -5.62 7.21
N ARG A 72 12.00 -6.46 8.06
CA ARG A 72 12.64 -6.99 9.26
C ARG A 72 13.90 -7.81 8.95
N ARG A 73 13.87 -8.62 7.88
CA ARG A 73 15.02 -9.44 7.46
C ARG A 73 16.14 -8.62 6.84
N ASN A 74 15.79 -7.55 6.12
CA ASN A 74 16.75 -6.66 5.47
C ASN A 74 17.38 -5.63 6.43
N GLY A 75 16.90 -5.54 7.66
CA GLY A 75 17.39 -4.58 8.66
C GLY A 75 16.87 -3.14 8.46
N SER A 76 15.87 -2.94 7.60
CA SER A 76 15.24 -1.63 7.35
C SER A 76 14.30 -1.22 8.48
N SER A 77 14.85 -0.95 9.67
CA SER A 77 14.08 -0.70 10.90
C SER A 77 13.11 0.48 10.78
N GLN A 78 13.54 1.60 10.19
CA GLN A 78 12.71 2.79 10.04
C GLN A 78 11.48 2.55 9.15
N GLU A 79 11.67 1.92 7.99
CA GLU A 79 10.56 1.54 7.10
C GLU A 79 9.64 0.51 7.76
N TYR A 80 10.22 -0.44 8.50
CA TYR A 80 9.46 -1.44 9.25
C TYR A 80 8.53 -0.79 10.27
N ASP A 81 9.04 0.10 11.13
CA ASP A 81 8.25 0.75 12.18
C ASP A 81 7.12 1.59 11.60
N GLN A 82 7.39 2.29 10.49
CA GLN A 82 6.38 3.08 9.79
C GLN A 82 5.28 2.18 9.21
N LEU A 83 5.66 1.14 8.46
CA LEU A 83 4.70 0.20 7.88
C LEU A 83 3.92 -0.55 8.95
N GLN A 84 4.55 -0.86 10.09
CA GLN A 84 3.91 -1.50 11.24
C GLN A 84 2.82 -0.59 11.83
N SER A 85 3.09 0.71 11.92
CA SER A 85 2.08 1.69 12.37
C SER A 85 0.89 1.78 11.40
N VAL A 86 1.15 1.75 10.09
CA VAL A 86 0.11 1.75 9.05
C VAL A 86 -0.71 0.47 9.12
N PHE A 87 -0.05 -0.68 9.30
CA PHE A 87 -0.71 -1.98 9.45
C PHE A 87 -1.69 -1.99 10.62
N GLN A 88 -1.26 -1.51 11.79
CA GLN A 88 -2.12 -1.40 12.98
C GLN A 88 -3.34 -0.53 12.69
N ARG A 89 -3.15 0.69 12.17
CA ARG A 89 -4.27 1.59 11.84
C ARG A 89 -5.24 1.01 10.80
N THR A 90 -4.76 0.11 9.94
CA THR A 90 -5.52 -0.40 8.78
C THR A 90 -6.26 -1.71 9.06
N PHE A 91 -5.64 -2.60 9.83
CA PHE A 91 -6.09 -3.99 9.99
C PHE A 91 -6.41 -4.42 11.42
N GLN A 92 -6.09 -3.62 12.43
CA GLN A 92 -6.50 -3.82 13.82
C GLN A 92 -7.60 -2.83 14.19
#